data_AF-A0A2N2NNZ4-F1
#
_entry.id   AF-A0A2N2NNZ4-F1
#
_cell.length_a   1.000
_cell.length_b   1.000
_cell.length_c   1.000
_cell.angle_alpha   90.00
_cell.angle_beta   90.00
_cell.angle_gamma   90.00
#
_symmetry.space_group_name_H-M   'P 1'
#
loop_
_entity.id
_entity.type
_entity.pdbx_description
1 polymer ?
#
loop_
_entity_poly.entity_id
_entity_poly.type
_entity_poly.pdbx_seq_one_letter_code
_entity_poly.pdbx_strand_id
1 'polypeptide(L)'
;MKKHFLFLGIVIFATALSFALFNSLTKAQANSSVLSANNNIALQKVEIHQNDIQAELCIFLPSLEQWGPYATLIVDGKVISNSEVALINAKDPNTAKSQTRCYQFTFPVTVTEKMSKTAVLKLEKLTADYQGGLLTETGLVAIKKRLQETQPQIDFTVVIEKGKGGGGAYIQILAKPDGMSDDQAFQLIQQASVEEVSENWQEVVDLH
;
A
#
# COMPACT_ATOMS: atom_id res chain seq x y z
N MET A 1 34.47 64.02 2.55
CA MET A 1 35.93 63.90 2.79
C MET A 1 36.21 62.56 3.44
N LYS A 2 37.19 61.81 2.91
CA LYS A 2 37.63 60.48 3.35
C LYS A 2 38.11 60.50 4.81
N LYS A 3 37.89 59.39 5.53
CA LYS A 3 38.92 58.68 6.31
C LYS A 3 38.39 57.34 6.83
N HIS A 4 38.97 56.27 6.30
CA HIS A 4 39.00 54.95 6.94
C HIS A 4 40.03 54.98 8.08
N PHE A 5 39.73 54.32 9.18
CA PHE A 5 40.75 53.72 10.05
C PHE A 5 40.22 52.39 10.58
N LEU A 6 40.89 51.31 10.18
CA LEU A 6 40.87 50.03 10.86
C LEU A 6 41.61 50.16 12.19
N PHE A 7 41.10 49.56 13.27
CA PHE A 7 41.96 48.96 14.29
C PHE A 7 41.33 47.68 14.83
N LEU A 8 42.17 46.65 14.86
CA LEU A 8 41.95 45.27 15.30
C LEU A 8 41.96 45.21 16.84
N GLY A 9 41.09 44.40 17.44
CA GLY A 9 41.14 44.05 18.85
C GLY A 9 40.34 42.78 19.13
N ILE A 10 41.04 41.65 19.25
CA ILE A 10 40.54 40.34 19.72
C ILE A 10 40.76 40.31 21.25
N VAL A 11 39.83 39.80 22.08
CA VAL A 11 39.95 38.55 22.89
C VAL A 11 38.81 38.58 23.96
N ILE A 12 37.76 37.75 23.89
CA ILE A 12 37.52 36.41 24.51
C ILE A 12 36.49 36.44 25.67
N PHE A 13 35.41 35.67 25.46
CA PHE A 13 34.51 34.95 26.39
C PHE A 13 33.52 35.69 27.30
N ALA A 14 32.22 35.49 26.98
CA ALA A 14 31.25 35.01 27.95
C ALA A 14 30.30 34.02 27.28
N THR A 15 30.29 32.80 27.79
CA THR A 15 29.47 31.66 27.42
C THR A 15 28.00 31.90 27.73
N ALA A 16 27.12 31.69 26.75
CA ALA A 16 25.73 31.33 26.99
C ALA A 16 25.40 30.14 26.09
N LEU A 17 25.47 28.94 26.67
CA LEU A 17 24.93 27.72 26.07
C LEU A 17 23.43 27.93 25.81
N SER A 18 23.05 28.09 24.55
CA SER A 18 21.69 27.82 24.11
C SER A 18 21.67 26.40 23.58
N PHE A 19 21.29 25.46 24.44
CA PHE A 19 20.90 24.11 24.02
C PHE A 19 19.65 24.26 23.14
N ALA A 20 19.85 24.33 21.82
CA ALA A 20 18.79 23.99 20.89
C ALA A 20 18.54 22.48 21.08
N LEU A 21 17.47 22.15 21.81
CA LEU A 21 16.90 20.81 21.84
C LEU A 21 16.47 20.48 20.41
N PHE A 22 17.37 19.83 19.67
CA PHE A 22 17.01 19.07 18.49
C PHE A 22 16.09 17.94 18.97
N ASN A 23 14.80 18.19 18.97
CA ASN A 23 13.81 17.13 18.80
C ASN A 23 14.03 16.59 17.39
N SER A 24 15.01 15.70 17.26
CA SER A 24 15.01 14.68 16.24
C SER A 24 13.73 13.88 16.49
N LEU A 25 12.64 14.31 15.87
CA LEU A 25 11.58 13.38 15.49
C LEU A 25 12.30 12.34 14.66
N THR A 26 12.75 11.27 15.31
CA THR A 26 13.05 9.99 14.71
C THR A 26 11.77 9.61 14.01
N LYS A 27 11.69 10.03 12.75
CA LYS A 27 10.81 9.47 11.74
C LYS A 27 11.08 7.99 11.88
N ALA A 28 10.13 7.26 12.48
CA ALA A 28 10.12 5.83 12.45
C ALA A 28 10.13 5.50 10.97
N GLN A 29 11.32 5.23 10.45
CA GLN A 29 11.53 4.69 9.14
C GLN A 29 11.00 3.27 9.30
N ALA A 30 9.69 3.12 9.08
CA ALA A 30 9.16 1.86 8.63
C ALA A 30 10.08 1.46 7.49
N ASN A 31 10.82 0.38 7.69
CA ASN A 31 11.54 -0.29 6.62
C ASN A 31 10.47 -0.88 5.70
N SER A 32 9.77 0.00 4.97
CA SER A 32 9.17 -0.33 3.70
C SER A 32 10.36 -0.57 2.80
N SER A 33 10.84 -1.81 2.76
CA SER A 33 11.60 -2.28 1.61
C SER A 33 10.68 -2.07 0.42
N VAL A 34 10.82 -0.92 -0.25
CA VAL A 34 10.27 -0.70 -1.58
C VAL A 34 11.09 -1.61 -2.48
N LEU A 35 10.74 -2.89 -2.48
CA LEU A 35 11.03 -3.79 -3.57
C LEU A 35 10.17 -3.23 -4.71
N SER A 36 10.71 -2.32 -5.54
CA SER A 36 10.17 -2.22 -6.88
C SER A 36 10.50 -3.56 -7.51
N ALA A 37 9.54 -4.48 -7.48
CA ALA A 37 9.70 -5.68 -8.23
C ALA A 37 9.85 -5.23 -9.69
N ASN A 38 10.85 -5.77 -10.40
CA ASN A 38 10.92 -5.68 -11.86
C ASN A 38 9.76 -6.50 -12.44
N ASN A 39 8.53 -6.12 -12.10
CA ASN A 39 7.33 -6.77 -12.54
C ASN A 39 7.14 -6.32 -13.98
N ASN A 40 7.31 -7.28 -14.89
CA ASN A 40 6.90 -7.09 -16.26
C ASN A 40 5.39 -6.89 -16.25
N ILE A 41 4.98 -5.63 -16.36
CA ILE A 41 3.59 -5.20 -16.45
C ILE A 41 3.36 -4.79 -17.89
N ALA A 42 2.35 -5.38 -18.51
CA ALA A 42 1.99 -5.12 -19.89
C ALA A 42 0.51 -4.75 -19.99
N LEU A 43 0.24 -3.53 -20.46
CA LEU A 43 -1.09 -3.12 -20.87
C LEU A 43 -1.49 -3.89 -22.13
N GLN A 44 -2.58 -4.66 -22.05
CA GLN A 44 -3.11 -5.43 -23.18
C GLN A 44 -4.17 -4.63 -23.93
N LYS A 45 -5.06 -3.97 -23.18
CA LYS A 45 -6.28 -3.38 -23.73
C LYS A 45 -6.80 -2.27 -22.83
N VAL A 46 -7.41 -1.27 -23.46
CA VAL A 46 -8.26 -0.27 -22.80
C VAL A 46 -9.60 -0.25 -23.54
N GLU A 47 -10.69 -0.28 -22.79
CA GLU A 47 -12.04 -0.16 -23.29
C GLU A 47 -12.74 1.01 -22.62
N ILE A 48 -13.51 1.74 -23.42
CA ILE A 48 -14.15 2.98 -23.00
C ILE A 48 -15.65 2.75 -23.11
N HIS A 49 -16.33 2.86 -21.99
CA HIS A 49 -17.76 2.77 -21.89
C HIS A 49 -18.33 4.12 -21.45
N GLN A 50 -19.66 4.26 -21.51
CA GLN A 50 -20.31 5.52 -21.17
C GLN A 50 -20.05 5.93 -19.70
N ASN A 51 -19.98 4.95 -18.79
CA ASN A 51 -19.92 5.18 -17.34
C ASN A 51 -18.67 4.63 -16.67
N ASP A 52 -17.80 3.98 -17.44
CA ASP A 52 -16.56 3.44 -16.94
C ASP A 52 -15.50 3.34 -18.03
N ILE A 53 -14.25 3.24 -17.60
CA ILE A 53 -13.12 2.84 -18.42
C ILE A 53 -12.60 1.53 -17.84
N GLN A 54 -12.32 0.57 -18.70
CA GLN A 54 -11.74 -0.71 -18.34
C GLN A 54 -10.34 -0.85 -18.90
N ALA A 55 -9.40 -1.36 -18.11
CA ALA A 55 -8.04 -1.62 -18.56
C ALA A 55 -7.64 -3.05 -18.20
N GLU A 56 -7.01 -3.76 -19.15
CA GLU A 56 -6.46 -5.09 -18.93
C GLU A 56 -4.94 -5.00 -18.77
N LEU A 57 -4.44 -5.35 -17.59
CA LEU A 57 -3.00 -5.44 -17.32
C LEU A 57 -2.61 -6.89 -17.04
N CYS A 58 -1.60 -7.38 -17.75
CA CYS A 58 -0.91 -8.61 -17.39
C CYS A 58 0.30 -8.28 -16.53
N ILE A 59 0.34 -8.87 -15.33
CA ILE A 59 1.31 -8.54 -14.28
C ILE A 59 2.07 -9.81 -13.93
N PHE A 60 3.39 -9.78 -14.01
CA PHE A 60 4.25 -10.78 -13.37
C PHE A 60 4.24 -10.54 -11.86
N LEU A 61 3.70 -11.48 -11.09
CA LEU A 61 3.51 -11.32 -9.64
C LEU A 61 4.76 -11.70 -8.85
N PRO A 62 4.97 -11.12 -7.65
CA PRO A 62 6.12 -11.44 -6.80
C PRO A 62 6.19 -12.93 -6.41
N SER A 63 5.04 -13.58 -6.25
CA SER A 63 4.91 -14.99 -5.88
C SER A 63 3.63 -15.60 -6.44
N LEU A 64 3.42 -16.91 -6.21
CA LEU A 64 2.19 -17.61 -6.61
C LEU A 64 1.01 -17.40 -5.65
N GLU A 65 1.17 -16.62 -4.58
CA GLU A 65 0.09 -16.29 -3.66
C GLU A 65 -1.02 -15.47 -4.36
N GLN A 66 -2.15 -15.31 -3.69
CA GLN A 66 -3.27 -14.54 -4.23
C GLN A 66 -3.02 -13.04 -4.01
N TRP A 67 -2.42 -12.41 -5.03
CA TRP A 67 -2.22 -10.96 -5.06
C TRP A 67 -3.46 -10.24 -5.58
N GLY A 68 -3.90 -9.22 -4.84
CA GLY A 68 -4.89 -8.21 -5.23
C GLY A 68 -4.17 -6.95 -5.72
N PRO A 69 -4.29 -6.59 -7.01
CA PRO A 69 -3.70 -5.37 -7.53
C PRO A 69 -4.61 -4.17 -7.27
N TYR A 70 -4.01 -2.99 -7.15
CA TYR A 70 -4.70 -1.71 -7.02
C TYR A 70 -4.11 -0.71 -8.01
N ALA A 71 -4.99 -0.06 -8.78
CA ALA A 71 -4.62 0.84 -9.84
C ALA A 71 -5.42 2.15 -9.78
N THR A 72 -4.84 3.20 -10.35
CA THR A 72 -5.52 4.49 -10.50
C THR A 72 -5.48 4.93 -11.96
N LEU A 73 -6.51 5.66 -12.37
CA LEU A 73 -6.58 6.36 -13.63
C LEU A 73 -6.59 7.86 -13.35
N ILE A 74 -5.69 8.60 -13.98
CA ILE A 74 -5.59 10.05 -13.84
C ILE A 74 -6.10 10.70 -15.12
N VAL A 75 -7.23 11.40 -15.04
CA VAL A 75 -7.86 12.13 -16.16
C VAL A 75 -8.10 13.56 -15.73
N ASP A 76 -7.66 14.54 -16.53
CA ASP A 76 -7.83 15.97 -16.23
C ASP A 76 -7.31 16.36 -14.82
N GLY A 77 -6.23 15.71 -14.38
CA GLY A 77 -5.63 15.91 -13.05
C GLY A 77 -6.40 15.27 -11.88
N LYS A 78 -7.55 14.63 -12.14
CA LYS A 78 -8.32 13.89 -11.13
C LYS A 78 -7.84 12.44 -11.05
N VAL A 79 -7.49 11.99 -9.85
CA VAL A 79 -7.17 10.58 -9.57
C VAL A 79 -8.46 9.81 -9.34
N ILE A 80 -8.63 8.70 -10.07
CA ILE A 80 -9.79 7.82 -10.01
C ILE A 80 -9.29 6.42 -9.65
N SER A 81 -9.64 5.95 -8.46
CA SER A 81 -9.34 4.57 -8.04
C SER A 81 -10.20 3.57 -8.81
N ASN A 82 -9.66 2.39 -9.12
CA ASN A 82 -10.47 1.31 -9.64
C ASN A 82 -11.55 0.92 -8.60
N SER A 83 -12.79 0.71 -9.05
CA SER A 83 -13.90 0.25 -8.21
C SER A 83 -14.02 -1.27 -8.20
N GLU A 84 -13.50 -1.92 -9.23
CA GLU A 84 -13.53 -3.38 -9.39
C GLU A 84 -12.19 -3.87 -9.98
N VAL A 85 -11.85 -5.10 -9.64
CA VAL A 85 -10.78 -5.87 -10.28
C VAL A 85 -11.31 -7.28 -10.52
N ALA A 86 -11.20 -7.75 -11.77
CA ALA A 86 -11.52 -9.13 -12.12
C ALA A 86 -10.27 -9.83 -12.67
N LEU A 87 -10.00 -11.05 -12.18
CA LEU A 87 -8.99 -11.92 -12.77
C LEU A 87 -9.53 -12.48 -14.10
N ILE A 88 -8.86 -12.18 -15.20
CA ILE A 88 -9.21 -12.71 -16.52
C ILE A 88 -9.03 -14.22 -16.51
N ASN A 89 -10.01 -14.96 -17.05
CA ASN A 89 -10.02 -16.42 -17.09
C ASN A 89 -9.90 -17.09 -15.70
N ALA A 90 -10.48 -16.50 -14.65
CA ALA A 90 -10.46 -17.04 -13.29
C ALA A 90 -11.00 -18.48 -13.13
N LYS A 91 -11.84 -18.95 -14.06
CA LYS A 91 -12.38 -20.33 -14.06
C LYS A 91 -11.37 -21.37 -14.55
N ASP A 92 -10.33 -20.97 -15.27
CA ASP A 92 -9.26 -21.87 -15.66
C ASP A 92 -8.33 -22.10 -14.46
N PRO A 93 -8.15 -23.35 -13.99
CA PRO A 93 -7.30 -23.66 -12.84
C PRO A 93 -5.82 -23.31 -13.05
N ASN A 94 -5.37 -23.14 -14.29
CA ASN A 94 -4.00 -22.73 -14.60
C ASN A 94 -3.78 -21.22 -14.38
N THR A 95 -4.83 -20.40 -14.51
CA THR A 95 -4.74 -18.95 -14.30
C THR A 95 -4.24 -18.62 -12.90
N ALA A 96 -4.82 -19.24 -11.86
CA ALA A 96 -4.40 -19.02 -10.48
C ALA A 96 -2.99 -19.57 -10.18
N LYS A 97 -2.51 -20.54 -10.97
CA LYS A 97 -1.17 -21.14 -10.81
C LYS A 97 -0.09 -20.42 -11.60
N SER A 98 -0.48 -19.52 -12.50
CA SER A 98 0.45 -18.70 -13.27
C SER A 98 1.01 -17.58 -12.39
N GLN A 99 2.31 -17.32 -12.51
CA GLN A 99 2.94 -16.15 -11.92
C GLN A 99 2.62 -14.88 -12.71
N THR A 100 2.36 -15.01 -14.02
CA THR A 100 1.81 -13.91 -14.83
C THR A 100 0.30 -14.03 -14.85
N ARG A 101 -0.41 -13.02 -14.33
CA ARG A 101 -1.87 -12.99 -14.29
C ARG A 101 -2.38 -11.71 -14.93
N CYS A 102 -3.46 -11.81 -15.69
CA CYS A 102 -4.09 -10.65 -16.34
C CYS A 102 -5.34 -10.26 -15.58
N TYR A 103 -5.46 -8.97 -15.28
CA TYR A 103 -6.55 -8.40 -14.50
C TYR A 103 -7.24 -7.31 -15.30
N GLN A 104 -8.56 -7.30 -15.26
CA GLN A 104 -9.38 -6.20 -15.73
C GLN A 104 -9.68 -5.27 -14.56
N PHE A 105 -9.30 -4.01 -14.70
CA PHE A 105 -9.61 -2.94 -13.76
C PHE A 105 -10.76 -2.12 -14.30
N THR A 106 -11.76 -1.81 -13.46
CA THR A 106 -12.87 -0.93 -13.81
C THR A 106 -12.72 0.40 -13.07
N PHE A 107 -12.72 1.50 -13.82
CA PHE A 107 -12.63 2.86 -13.28
C PHE A 107 -13.98 3.57 -13.47
N PRO A 108 -14.65 3.99 -12.39
CA PRO A 108 -15.99 4.60 -12.47
C PRO A 108 -15.87 6.05 -12.95
N VAL A 109 -15.89 6.25 -14.26
CA VAL A 109 -15.70 7.55 -14.89
C VAL A 109 -16.71 7.75 -16.02
N THR A 110 -17.51 8.80 -15.91
CA THR A 110 -18.45 9.18 -16.97
C THR A 110 -17.71 9.92 -18.06
N VAL A 111 -17.62 9.31 -19.24
CA VAL A 111 -16.95 9.89 -20.40
C VAL A 111 -17.81 10.99 -20.98
N THR A 112 -17.22 12.17 -21.20
CA THR A 112 -17.92 13.33 -21.77
C THR A 112 -17.09 13.94 -22.89
N GLU A 113 -17.71 14.64 -23.83
CA GLU A 113 -17.02 15.31 -24.94
C GLU A 113 -15.97 16.34 -24.50
N LYS A 114 -16.04 16.80 -23.24
CA LYS A 114 -15.10 17.78 -22.66
C LYS A 114 -13.90 17.14 -21.97
N MET A 115 -13.92 15.82 -21.77
CA MET A 115 -12.85 15.07 -21.12
C MET A 115 -11.59 15.08 -21.97
N SER A 116 -10.41 15.07 -21.34
CA SER A 116 -9.16 14.79 -22.05
C SER A 116 -9.26 13.46 -22.79
N LYS A 117 -8.69 13.43 -23.99
CA LYS A 117 -8.58 12.24 -24.84
C LYS A 117 -7.45 11.30 -24.40
N THR A 118 -6.74 11.64 -23.33
CA THR A 118 -5.69 10.82 -22.76
C THR A 118 -5.83 10.76 -21.24
N ALA A 119 -5.37 9.65 -20.67
CA ALA A 119 -5.25 9.44 -19.24
C ALA A 119 -3.89 8.84 -18.89
N VAL A 120 -3.50 8.94 -17.61
CA VAL A 120 -2.37 8.17 -17.08
C VAL A 120 -2.94 7.02 -16.25
N LEU A 121 -2.73 5.80 -16.70
CA LEU A 121 -3.02 4.59 -15.94
C LEU A 121 -1.80 4.24 -15.09
N LYS A 122 -2.01 3.98 -13.80
CA LYS A 122 -0.95 3.62 -12.86
C LYS A 122 -1.31 2.36 -12.09
N LEU A 123 -0.39 1.41 -12.02
CA LEU A 123 -0.45 0.34 -11.04
C LEU A 123 0.27 0.87 -9.80
N GLU A 124 -0.46 1.04 -8.70
CA GLU A 124 0.08 1.67 -7.49
C GLU A 124 0.69 0.63 -6.56
N LYS A 125 0.04 -0.54 -6.43
CA LYS A 125 0.50 -1.60 -5.54
C LYS A 125 -0.12 -2.95 -5.82
N LEU A 126 0.55 -3.98 -5.33
CA LEU A 126 0.04 -5.34 -5.17
C LEU A 126 -0.07 -5.66 -3.67
N THR A 127 -1.14 -6.31 -3.27
CA THR A 127 -1.35 -6.74 -1.87
C THR A 127 -1.65 -8.23 -1.79
N ALA A 128 -1.18 -8.93 -0.77
CA ALA A 128 -1.51 -10.33 -0.51
C ALA A 128 -1.66 -10.56 0.99
N ASP A 129 -2.32 -11.66 1.37
CA ASP A 129 -2.34 -12.12 2.76
C ASP A 129 -0.95 -12.62 3.15
N TYR A 130 -0.32 -11.96 4.14
CA TYR A 130 1.02 -12.31 4.58
C TYR A 130 1.05 -13.74 5.11
N GLN A 131 1.87 -14.60 4.49
CA GLN A 131 2.05 -16.01 4.87
C GLN A 131 0.73 -16.80 4.92
N GLY A 132 -0.22 -16.51 4.01
CA GLY A 132 -1.52 -17.19 3.93
C GLY A 132 -2.57 -16.66 4.91
N GLY A 133 -2.27 -15.59 5.63
CA GLY A 133 -3.26 -14.79 6.36
C GLY A 133 -3.69 -15.34 7.72
N LEU A 134 -4.55 -14.58 8.38
CA LEU A 134 -4.96 -14.76 9.78
C LEU A 134 -5.73 -16.07 10.07
N LEU A 135 -6.33 -16.67 9.05
CA LEU A 135 -7.14 -17.88 9.19
C LEU A 135 -6.34 -19.18 9.08
N THR A 136 -5.04 -19.09 8.80
CA THR A 136 -4.14 -20.25 8.78
C THR A 136 -3.26 -20.24 10.04
N GLU A 137 -2.88 -21.42 10.53
CA GLU A 137 -2.01 -21.52 11.69
C GLU A 137 -0.63 -20.88 11.42
N THR A 138 -0.05 -21.20 10.26
CA THR A 138 1.23 -20.64 9.80
C THR A 138 1.16 -19.12 9.69
N GLY A 139 0.12 -18.59 9.04
CA GLY A 139 -0.06 -17.16 8.86
C GLY A 139 -0.27 -16.44 10.19
N LEU A 140 -1.13 -16.96 11.08
CA LEU A 140 -1.35 -16.37 12.41
C LEU A 140 -0.04 -16.26 13.21
N VAL A 141 0.76 -17.33 13.24
CA VAL A 141 2.06 -17.33 13.94
C VAL A 141 3.02 -16.32 13.32
N ALA A 142 3.11 -16.27 11.98
CA ALA A 142 3.99 -15.34 11.29
C ALA A 142 3.57 -13.88 11.48
N ILE A 143 2.27 -13.58 11.42
CA ILE A 143 1.71 -12.24 11.62
C ILE A 143 1.92 -11.77 13.06
N LYS A 144 1.70 -12.64 14.06
CA LYS A 144 2.03 -12.33 15.46
C LYS A 144 3.48 -11.95 15.60
N LYS A 145 4.39 -12.76 15.06
CA LYS A 145 5.83 -12.50 15.11
C LYS A 145 6.17 -11.15 14.47
N ARG A 146 5.66 -10.89 13.26
CA ARG A 146 5.86 -9.63 12.54
C ARG A 146 5.35 -8.42 13.32
N LEU A 147 4.16 -8.54 13.93
CA LEU A 147 3.59 -7.47 14.75
C LEU A 147 4.45 -7.20 15.99
N GLN A 148 4.91 -8.26 16.67
CA GLN A 148 5.72 -8.17 17.88
C GLN A 148 7.08 -7.49 17.67
N GLU A 149 7.62 -7.48 16.45
CA GLU A 149 8.85 -6.74 16.12
C GLU A 149 8.70 -5.22 16.32
N THR A 150 7.48 -4.69 16.20
CA THR A 150 7.20 -3.24 16.33
C THR A 150 6.26 -2.92 17.50
N GLN A 151 5.40 -3.86 17.88
CA GLN A 151 4.37 -3.74 18.90
C GLN A 151 4.39 -4.97 19.83
N PRO A 152 5.45 -5.17 20.63
CA PRO A 152 5.64 -6.40 21.43
C PRO A 152 4.58 -6.62 22.51
N GLN A 153 3.82 -5.58 22.87
CA GLN A 153 2.75 -5.62 23.86
C GLN A 153 1.39 -6.02 23.28
N ILE A 154 1.25 -6.10 21.95
CA ILE A 154 0.02 -6.58 21.32
C ILE A 154 0.09 -8.10 21.20
N ASP A 155 -0.87 -8.78 21.80
CA ASP A 155 -1.14 -10.19 21.57
C ASP A 155 -2.62 -10.37 21.23
N PHE A 156 -2.90 -11.32 20.35
CA PHE A 156 -4.23 -11.56 19.82
C PHE A 156 -4.40 -13.02 19.42
N THR A 157 -5.62 -13.46 19.15
CA THR A 157 -5.87 -14.74 18.50
C THR A 157 -7.02 -14.58 17.51
N VAL A 158 -7.25 -15.61 16.71
CA VAL A 158 -8.43 -15.70 15.84
C VAL A 158 -9.34 -16.79 16.40
N VAL A 159 -10.57 -16.40 16.74
CA VAL A 159 -11.60 -17.34 17.18
C VAL A 159 -12.46 -17.68 15.98
N ILE A 160 -12.60 -18.97 15.69
CA ILE A 160 -13.46 -19.48 14.62
C ILE A 160 -14.73 -20.06 15.26
N GLU A 161 -15.87 -19.44 15.00
CA GLU A 161 -17.17 -19.91 15.45
C GLU A 161 -17.81 -20.78 14.37
N LYS A 162 -18.33 -21.96 14.75
CA LYS A 162 -19.08 -22.85 13.87
C LYS A 162 -20.47 -23.08 14.45
N GLY A 163 -21.51 -22.66 13.71
CA GLY A 163 -22.91 -22.82 14.09
C GLY A 163 -23.73 -23.58 13.04
N LYS A 164 -24.93 -24.03 13.43
CA LYS A 164 -25.85 -24.79 12.54
C LYS A 164 -26.34 -23.98 11.31
N GLY A 165 -26.25 -22.65 11.35
CA GLY A 165 -26.66 -21.75 10.26
C GLY A 165 -25.50 -21.05 9.53
N GLY A 166 -24.26 -21.46 9.79
CA GLY A 166 -23.06 -20.79 9.29
C GLY A 166 -22.00 -20.61 10.38
N GLY A 167 -20.80 -20.24 9.97
CA GLY A 167 -19.68 -19.94 10.85
C GLY A 167 -19.09 -18.57 10.54
N GLY A 168 -18.24 -18.08 11.43
CA GLY A 168 -17.52 -16.83 11.30
C GLY A 168 -16.15 -16.90 11.96
N ALA A 169 -15.32 -15.89 11.74
CA ALA A 169 -14.07 -15.73 12.45
C ALA A 169 -13.94 -14.27 12.91
N TYR A 170 -13.38 -14.07 14.10
CA TYR A 170 -13.08 -12.73 14.60
C TYR A 170 -11.74 -12.69 15.32
N ILE A 171 -11.14 -11.51 15.35
CA ILE A 171 -9.89 -11.27 16.07
C ILE A 171 -10.21 -10.96 17.53
N GLN A 172 -9.65 -11.74 18.44
CA GLN A 172 -9.72 -11.48 19.87
C GLN A 172 -8.40 -10.89 20.33
N ILE A 173 -8.41 -9.65 20.81
CA ILE A 173 -7.23 -9.01 21.40
C ILE A 173 -7.06 -9.53 22.83
N LEU A 174 -5.89 -10.06 23.14
CA LEU A 174 -5.54 -10.65 24.44
C LEU A 174 -4.74 -9.67 25.30
N ALA A 175 -3.89 -8.87 24.67
CA ALA A 175 -3.09 -7.83 25.32
C ALA A 175 -2.83 -6.68 24.35
N LYS A 176 -2.69 -5.46 24.89
CA LYS A 176 -2.27 -4.24 24.18
C LYS A 176 -1.73 -3.21 25.17
N PRO A 177 -0.96 -2.20 24.72
CA PRO A 177 -0.50 -1.10 25.58
C PRO A 177 -1.65 -0.34 26.26
N ASP A 178 -1.36 0.19 27.45
CA ASP A 178 -2.25 1.10 28.16
C ASP A 178 -2.55 2.34 27.31
N GLY A 179 -3.83 2.72 27.23
CA GLY A 179 -4.30 3.87 26.44
C GLY A 179 -4.51 3.60 24.95
N MET A 180 -4.14 2.43 24.42
CA MET A 180 -4.50 2.03 23.05
C MET A 180 -5.94 1.51 23.00
N SER A 181 -6.73 1.87 21.99
CA SER A 181 -8.06 1.28 21.79
C SER A 181 -7.99 -0.09 21.09
N ASP A 182 -9.05 -0.88 21.21
CA ASP A 182 -9.16 -2.14 20.45
C ASP A 182 -9.14 -1.89 18.94
N ASP A 183 -9.79 -0.82 18.46
CA ASP A 183 -9.77 -0.44 17.05
C ASP A 183 -8.35 -0.16 16.55
N GLN A 184 -7.54 0.55 17.34
CA GLN A 184 -6.14 0.83 16.98
C GLN A 184 -5.32 -0.46 16.93
N ALA A 185 -5.46 -1.34 17.91
CA ALA A 185 -4.79 -2.64 17.91
C ALA A 185 -5.23 -3.49 16.71
N PHE A 186 -6.53 -3.50 16.39
CA PHE A 186 -7.08 -4.19 15.24
C PHE A 186 -6.48 -3.66 13.92
N GLN A 187 -6.39 -2.34 13.73
CA GLN A 187 -5.75 -1.76 12.54
C GLN A 187 -4.29 -2.20 12.40
N LEU A 188 -3.53 -2.26 13.50
CA LEU A 188 -2.14 -2.73 13.49
C LEU A 188 -2.04 -4.22 13.14
N ILE A 189 -2.96 -5.05 13.65
CA ILE A 189 -3.03 -6.47 13.31
C ILE A 189 -3.34 -6.65 11.82
N GLN A 190 -4.34 -5.91 11.29
CA GLN A 190 -4.70 -5.94 9.88
C GLN A 190 -3.56 -5.44 8.98
N GLN A 191 -2.82 -4.41 9.41
CA GLN A 191 -1.66 -3.93 8.67
C GLN A 191 -0.54 -4.98 8.65
N ALA A 192 -0.31 -5.69 9.76
CA ALA A 192 0.67 -6.76 9.83
C ALA A 192 0.27 -8.00 9.01
N SER A 193 -1.04 -8.22 8.80
CA SER A 193 -1.57 -9.36 8.03
C SER A 193 -1.48 -9.18 6.53
N VAL A 194 -1.13 -7.99 6.04
CA VAL A 194 -1.01 -7.72 4.60
C VAL A 194 0.47 -7.63 4.21
N GLU A 195 0.82 -8.33 3.14
CA GLU A 195 2.01 -8.06 2.36
C GLU A 195 1.67 -7.04 1.28
N GLU A 196 2.50 -6.00 1.14
CA GLU A 196 2.29 -4.95 0.15
C GLU A 196 3.59 -4.71 -0.61
N VAL A 197 3.48 -4.68 -1.94
CA VAL A 197 4.55 -4.30 -2.86
C VAL A 197 4.09 -3.06 -3.60
N SER A 198 4.81 -1.95 -3.40
CA SER A 198 4.54 -0.71 -4.13
C SER A 198 5.07 -0.83 -5.56
N GLU A 199 4.27 -0.35 -6.51
CA GLU A 199 4.57 -0.34 -7.93
C GLU A 199 4.76 1.11 -8.40
N ASN A 200 5.64 1.31 -9.38
CA ASN A 200 5.87 2.63 -9.99
C ASN A 200 5.51 2.65 -11.49
N TRP A 201 4.89 1.58 -11.97
CA TRP A 201 4.49 1.45 -13.36
C TRP A 201 3.36 2.42 -13.69
N GLN A 202 3.49 3.04 -14.86
CA GLN A 202 2.48 3.92 -15.42
C GLN A 202 2.56 3.94 -16.94
N GLU A 203 1.43 4.17 -17.58
CA GLU A 203 1.33 4.31 -19.03
C GLU A 203 0.32 5.41 -19.39
N VAL A 204 0.59 6.14 -20.46
CA VAL A 204 -0.38 7.07 -21.04
C VAL A 204 -1.29 6.28 -21.97
N VAL A 205 -2.59 6.30 -21.70
CA VAL A 205 -3.59 5.59 -22.49
C VAL A 205 -4.43 6.55 -23.32
N ASP A 206 -4.79 6.12 -24.53
CA ASP A 206 -5.69 6.83 -25.42
C ASP A 206 -7.14 6.56 -25.02
N LEU A 207 -7.96 7.61 -24.96
CA LEU A 207 -9.38 7.57 -24.64
C LEU A 207 -10.27 7.88 -25.86
N HIS A 208 -9.77 7.70 -27.08
CA HIS A 208 -10.55 7.82 -28.33
C HIS A 208 -11.28 6.55 -28.74
#